data_AF-A0A7V3A212-F1
#
_entry.id   AF-A0A7V3A212-F1
#
_cell.length_a   1.000
_cell.length_b   1.000
_cell.length_c   1.000
_cell.angle_alpha   90.00
_cell.angle_beta   90.00
_cell.angle_gamma   90.00
#
_symmetry.space_group_name_H-M   'P 1'
#
loop_
_entity.id
_entity.type
_entity.pdbx_description
1 polymer ?
#
loop_
_entity_poly.entity_id
_entity_poly.type
_entity_poly.pdbx_seq_one_letter_code
_entity_poly.pdbx_strand_id
1 'polypeptide(L)'
;MSFLDSEQMIIILDALESVTNGMENPGLLEQIKDIPRGSKLRPYVDLVFALQAYYGQNPTRVRAYVTSIPDGSPPARLKPLLSFLAGLTKDAPEGMVDREILKALQQRKSYLETTLEEAEQFLAQNHEESFSDSIAYLIRELYGKFPEPSKQLTLWAWEKIQEKGWDGSLLDAHLKMIFGDLEATRLKALYLLHSGRPGAFQEWTSFLMKLLHTEPRNVKTVEASFMIWIYAAIQEHSDSRRLQEILEVLVRKHPQLKAKYEKVLEDLTSAERCVFARNGSSSLTVGRTVHLPVSSPERCVSPSRKKRDFVQLELFPS
;
A
#
# COMPACT_ATOMS: atom_id res chain seq x y z
N MET A 1 -48.68 -16.09 9.55
CA MET A 1 -47.36 -16.26 8.93
C MET A 1 -47.17 -17.75 8.77
N SER A 2 -47.02 -18.24 7.54
CA SER A 2 -46.82 -19.67 7.29
C SER A 2 -45.38 -20.07 7.69
N PHE A 3 -45.13 -21.34 7.95
CA PHE A 3 -43.78 -21.84 8.31
C PHE A 3 -42.73 -21.46 7.25
N LEU A 4 -43.10 -21.47 5.97
CA LEU A 4 -42.28 -21.03 4.84
C LEU A 4 -41.93 -19.53 4.87
N ASP A 5 -42.81 -18.68 5.41
CA ASP A 5 -42.53 -17.24 5.53
C ASP A 5 -41.46 -16.97 6.59
N SER A 6 -41.34 -17.83 7.60
CA SER A 6 -40.34 -17.69 8.68
C SER A 6 -38.93 -18.02 8.20
N GLU A 7 -38.76 -19.11 7.44
CA GLU A 7 -37.46 -19.47 6.86
C GLU A 7 -36.98 -18.42 5.85
N GLN A 8 -37.88 -17.94 4.97
CA GLN A 8 -37.54 -16.89 4.01
C GLN A 8 -37.14 -15.57 4.70
N MET A 9 -37.77 -15.24 5.83
CA MET A 9 -37.41 -14.05 6.60
C MET A 9 -36.02 -14.18 7.23
N ILE A 10 -35.65 -15.37 7.71
CA ILE A 10 -34.29 -15.62 8.25
C ILE A 10 -33.25 -15.39 7.15
N ILE A 11 -33.46 -15.96 5.95
CA ILE A 11 -32.53 -15.78 4.83
C ILE A 11 -32.41 -14.29 4.44
N ILE A 12 -33.51 -13.54 4.47
CA ILE A 12 -33.50 -12.08 4.22
C ILE A 12 -32.69 -11.35 5.30
N LEU A 13 -32.84 -11.71 6.57
CA LEU A 13 -32.10 -11.10 7.68
C LEU A 13 -30.60 -11.40 7.57
N ASP A 14 -30.24 -12.65 7.26
CA ASP A 14 -28.85 -13.04 7.04
C ASP A 14 -28.24 -12.29 5.85
N ALA A 15 -29.01 -12.14 4.76
CA ALA A 15 -28.59 -11.36 3.60
C ALA A 15 -28.40 -9.89 3.95
N LEU A 16 -29.33 -9.29 4.71
CA LEU A 16 -29.24 -7.92 5.20
C LEU A 16 -27.98 -7.72 6.04
N GLU A 17 -27.73 -8.62 7.00
CA GLU A 17 -26.54 -8.58 7.84
C GLU A 17 -25.25 -8.67 7.01
N SER A 18 -25.21 -9.58 6.04
CA SER A 18 -24.06 -9.76 5.14
C SER A 18 -23.73 -8.46 4.38
N VAL A 19 -24.76 -7.76 3.89
CA VAL A 19 -24.61 -6.51 3.14
C VAL A 19 -24.20 -5.36 4.07
N THR A 20 -24.80 -5.23 5.25
CA THR A 20 -24.50 -4.12 6.17
C THR A 20 -23.15 -4.24 6.86
N ASN A 21 -22.61 -5.46 7.02
CA ASN A 21 -21.30 -5.70 7.63
C ASN A 21 -20.15 -5.76 6.61
N GLY A 22 -20.45 -5.64 5.31
CA GLY A 22 -19.45 -5.68 4.24
C GLY A 22 -18.88 -7.08 3.95
N MET A 23 -19.51 -8.13 4.46
CA MET A 23 -19.19 -9.54 4.15
C MET A 23 -20.27 -10.11 3.23
N GLU A 24 -20.43 -9.51 2.05
CA GLU A 24 -21.46 -9.95 1.10
C GLU A 24 -21.34 -11.44 0.82
N ASN A 25 -22.45 -12.16 0.95
CA ASN A 25 -22.54 -13.57 0.61
C ASN A 25 -23.36 -13.75 -0.68
N PRO A 26 -22.70 -14.04 -1.82
CA PRO A 26 -23.39 -14.22 -3.10
C PRO A 26 -24.48 -15.29 -3.05
N GLY A 27 -24.27 -16.35 -2.25
CA GLY A 27 -25.24 -17.44 -2.11
C GLY A 27 -26.55 -17.00 -1.45
N LEU A 28 -26.48 -16.16 -0.41
CA LEU A 28 -27.67 -15.59 0.23
C LEU A 28 -28.41 -14.64 -0.73
N LEU A 29 -27.66 -13.84 -1.49
CA LEU A 29 -28.24 -12.92 -2.46
C LEU A 29 -28.95 -13.63 -3.60
N GLU A 30 -28.43 -14.77 -4.09
CA GLU A 30 -29.16 -15.58 -5.07
C GLU A 30 -30.42 -16.20 -4.46
N GLN A 31 -30.36 -16.73 -3.24
CA GLN A 31 -31.53 -17.33 -2.57
C GLN A 31 -32.68 -16.33 -2.36
N ILE A 32 -32.40 -15.09 -1.93
CA ILE A 32 -33.46 -14.09 -1.74
C ILE A 32 -34.04 -13.58 -3.08
N LYS A 33 -33.34 -13.72 -4.22
CA LYS A 33 -33.90 -13.35 -5.54
C LYS A 33 -35.07 -14.23 -5.93
N ASP A 34 -35.04 -15.50 -5.53
CA ASP A 34 -36.08 -16.48 -5.84
C ASP A 34 -37.39 -16.22 -5.09
N ILE A 35 -37.38 -15.33 -4.09
CA ILE A 35 -38.59 -14.91 -3.39
C ILE A 35 -39.52 -14.17 -4.37
N PRO A 36 -40.75 -14.69 -4.60
CA PRO A 36 -41.65 -14.17 -5.63
C PRO A 36 -41.97 -12.68 -5.46
N ARG A 37 -42.13 -11.96 -6.57
CA ARG A 37 -42.47 -10.52 -6.56
C ARG A 37 -43.80 -10.20 -5.86
N GLY A 38 -44.74 -11.14 -5.83
CA GLY A 38 -46.00 -11.01 -5.11
C GLY A 38 -45.93 -11.32 -3.61
N SER A 39 -44.78 -11.75 -3.10
CA SER A 39 -44.61 -12.07 -1.68
C SER A 39 -44.69 -10.82 -0.80
N LYS A 40 -45.25 -10.98 0.41
CA LYS A 40 -45.24 -9.92 1.44
C LYS A 40 -43.83 -9.59 1.91
N LEU A 41 -42.86 -10.49 1.70
CA LEU A 41 -41.46 -10.32 2.06
C LEU A 41 -40.66 -9.58 0.98
N ARG A 42 -41.21 -9.43 -0.23
CA ARG A 42 -40.53 -8.79 -1.35
C ARG A 42 -39.96 -7.38 -1.05
N PRO A 43 -40.68 -6.50 -0.32
CA PRO A 43 -40.15 -5.19 0.03
C PRO A 43 -38.82 -5.23 0.81
N TYR A 44 -38.59 -6.28 1.59
CA TYR A 44 -37.34 -6.46 2.33
C TYR A 44 -36.21 -6.92 1.40
N VAL A 45 -36.50 -7.79 0.43
CA VAL A 45 -35.55 -8.18 -0.62
C VAL A 45 -35.09 -6.95 -1.41
N ASP A 46 -36.03 -6.09 -1.81
CA ASP A 46 -35.70 -4.86 -2.53
C ASP A 46 -34.89 -3.88 -1.65
N LEU A 47 -35.13 -3.83 -0.34
CA LEU A 47 -34.28 -3.07 0.60
C LEU A 47 -32.83 -3.61 0.65
N VAL A 48 -32.64 -4.93 0.74
CA VAL A 48 -31.30 -5.55 0.73
C VAL A 48 -30.54 -5.18 -0.54
N PHE A 49 -31.20 -5.30 -1.70
CA PHE A 49 -30.57 -4.93 -2.97
C PHE A 49 -30.35 -3.42 -3.14
N ALA A 50 -31.19 -2.56 -2.55
CA ALA A 50 -30.95 -1.13 -2.50
C ALA A 50 -29.68 -0.80 -1.68
N LEU A 51 -29.50 -1.43 -0.52
CA LEU A 51 -28.30 -1.29 0.31
C LEU A 51 -27.05 -1.81 -0.38
N GLN A 52 -27.14 -2.99 -1.03
CA GLN A 52 -26.04 -3.53 -1.82
C GLN A 52 -25.62 -2.57 -2.93
N ALA A 53 -26.59 -2.03 -3.68
CA ALA A 53 -26.33 -1.05 -4.72
C ALA A 53 -25.74 0.26 -4.19
N TYR A 54 -26.11 0.67 -2.97
CA TYR A 54 -25.56 1.85 -2.32
C TYR A 54 -24.08 1.66 -1.97
N TYR A 55 -23.72 0.54 -1.33
CA TYR A 55 -22.31 0.22 -1.05
C TYR A 55 -21.49 0.04 -2.33
N GLY A 56 -22.08 -0.52 -3.39
CA GLY A 56 -21.47 -0.62 -4.72
C GLY A 56 -21.46 0.68 -5.54
N GLN A 57 -21.81 1.83 -4.94
CA GLN A 57 -21.83 3.16 -5.57
C GLN A 57 -22.63 3.23 -6.89
N ASN A 58 -23.75 2.51 -6.97
CA ASN A 58 -24.60 2.45 -8.16
C ASN A 58 -25.95 3.16 -7.93
N PRO A 59 -26.02 4.50 -8.06
CA PRO A 59 -27.22 5.28 -7.74
C PRO A 59 -28.43 4.92 -8.62
N THR A 60 -28.20 4.51 -9.87
CA THR A 60 -29.26 4.05 -10.77
C THR A 60 -29.94 2.79 -10.24
N ARG A 61 -29.15 1.83 -9.74
CA ARG A 61 -29.69 0.62 -9.10
C ARG A 61 -30.36 0.91 -7.76
N VAL A 62 -29.77 1.79 -6.94
CA VAL A 62 -30.41 2.23 -5.69
C VAL A 62 -31.79 2.79 -5.98
N ARG A 63 -31.91 3.70 -6.95
CA ARG A 63 -33.20 4.27 -7.37
C ARG A 63 -34.19 3.19 -7.77
N ALA A 64 -33.79 2.26 -8.63
CA ALA A 64 -34.67 1.19 -9.10
C ALA A 64 -35.26 0.35 -7.95
N TYR A 65 -34.43 -0.06 -6.99
CA TYR A 65 -34.88 -0.87 -5.85
C TYR A 65 -35.68 -0.04 -4.83
N VAL A 66 -35.25 1.18 -4.52
CA VAL A 66 -35.98 2.10 -3.63
C VAL A 66 -37.38 2.40 -4.19
N THR A 67 -37.52 2.62 -5.51
CA THR A 67 -38.83 2.83 -6.16
C THR A 67 -39.69 1.58 -6.14
N SER A 68 -39.09 0.38 -6.13
CA SER A 68 -39.81 -0.90 -6.12
C SER A 68 -40.43 -1.25 -4.75
N ILE A 69 -39.92 -0.68 -3.66
CA ILE A 69 -40.49 -0.85 -2.32
C ILE A 69 -41.87 -0.16 -2.26
N PRO A 70 -42.98 -0.81 -1.86
CA PRO A 70 -44.28 -0.14 -1.75
C PRO A 70 -44.34 0.83 -0.56
N ASP A 71 -44.97 2.00 -0.69
CA ASP A 71 -45.00 3.05 0.35
C ASP A 71 -45.68 2.64 1.67
N GLY A 72 -46.63 1.70 1.61
CA GLY A 72 -47.30 1.15 2.79
C GLY A 72 -46.53 0.03 3.51
N SER A 73 -45.36 -0.38 2.98
CA SER A 73 -44.58 -1.47 3.57
C SER A 73 -43.62 -0.97 4.67
N PRO A 74 -43.27 -1.79 5.68
CA PRO A 74 -42.34 -1.37 6.72
C PRO A 74 -40.98 -0.84 6.21
N PRO A 75 -40.34 -1.44 5.18
CA PRO A 75 -39.09 -0.92 4.60
C PRO A 75 -39.20 0.47 3.96
N ALA A 76 -40.41 0.93 3.60
CA ALA A 76 -40.61 2.22 2.95
C ALA A 76 -40.11 3.41 3.77
N ARG A 77 -40.06 3.25 5.11
CA ARG A 77 -39.55 4.27 6.03
C ARG A 77 -38.10 4.65 5.76
N LEU A 78 -37.31 3.75 5.17
CA LEU A 78 -35.89 4.00 4.86
C LEU A 78 -35.67 4.64 3.48
N LYS A 79 -36.72 4.76 2.64
CA LYS A 79 -36.59 5.35 1.31
C LYS A 79 -36.00 6.77 1.33
N PRO A 80 -36.44 7.69 2.21
CA PRO A 80 -35.89 9.05 2.21
C PRO A 80 -34.40 9.05 2.56
N LEU A 81 -34.01 8.28 3.57
CA LEU A 81 -32.61 8.14 3.99
C LEU A 81 -31.73 7.57 2.88
N LEU A 82 -32.13 6.45 2.27
CA LEU A 82 -31.36 5.83 1.17
C LEU A 82 -31.29 6.73 -0.06
N SER A 83 -32.36 7.47 -0.35
CA SER A 83 -32.38 8.42 -1.46
C SER A 83 -31.43 9.58 -1.22
N PHE A 84 -31.39 10.12 -0.01
CA PHE A 84 -30.46 11.18 0.38
C PHE A 84 -29.01 10.68 0.36
N LEU A 85 -28.73 9.53 0.98
CA LEU A 85 -27.40 8.94 1.04
C LEU A 85 -26.83 8.63 -0.35
N ALA A 86 -27.67 8.16 -1.28
CA ALA A 86 -27.27 7.89 -2.66
C ALA A 86 -27.27 9.14 -3.56
N GLY A 87 -27.50 10.34 -3.02
CA GLY A 87 -27.50 11.60 -3.77
C GLY A 87 -28.68 11.75 -4.75
N LEU A 88 -29.75 10.97 -4.56
CA LEU A 88 -30.96 11.05 -5.38
C LEU A 88 -31.86 12.22 -4.97
N THR A 89 -31.76 12.67 -3.72
CA THR A 89 -32.45 13.85 -3.16
C THR A 89 -31.44 14.77 -2.50
N LYS A 90 -31.74 16.08 -2.49
CA LYS A 90 -30.90 17.10 -1.83
C LYS A 90 -31.28 17.32 -0.37
N ASP A 91 -32.55 17.11 -0.04
CA ASP A 91 -33.09 17.37 1.28
C ASP A 91 -32.81 16.19 2.22
N ALA A 92 -32.28 16.50 3.40
CA ALA A 92 -32.05 15.51 4.44
C ALA A 92 -33.39 15.03 5.01
N PRO A 93 -33.53 13.74 5.36
CA PRO A 93 -34.74 13.22 5.98
C PRO A 93 -35.04 13.91 7.32
N GLU A 94 -36.31 14.18 7.57
CA GLU A 94 -36.78 14.89 8.76
C GLU A 94 -36.93 13.97 10.00
N GLY A 95 -36.94 12.65 9.80
CA GLY A 95 -37.13 11.66 10.86
C GLY A 95 -36.00 11.66 11.89
N MET A 96 -36.36 11.58 13.18
CA MET A 96 -35.39 11.55 14.30
C MET A 96 -34.39 10.39 14.16
N VAL A 97 -34.87 9.18 13.83
CA VAL A 97 -34.02 7.99 13.61
C VAL A 97 -33.11 8.18 12.40
N ASP A 98 -33.60 8.77 11.32
CA ASP A 98 -32.79 9.05 10.13
C ASP A 98 -31.67 10.05 10.44
N ARG A 99 -31.97 11.07 11.27
CA ARG A 99 -30.96 12.04 11.74
C ARG A 99 -29.91 11.39 12.64
N GLU A 100 -30.28 10.45 13.50
CA GLU A 100 -29.31 9.71 14.33
C GLU A 100 -28.42 8.81 13.48
N ILE A 101 -28.98 8.09 12.50
CA ILE A 101 -28.20 7.28 11.56
C ILE A 101 -27.27 8.16 10.74
N LEU A 102 -27.76 9.30 10.22
CA LEU A 102 -26.94 10.27 9.49
C LEU A 102 -25.83 10.83 10.38
N LYS A 103 -26.13 11.17 11.62
CA LYS A 103 -25.14 11.66 12.58
C LYS A 103 -24.07 10.60 12.85
N ALA A 104 -24.44 9.34 13.04
CA ALA A 104 -23.49 8.24 13.23
C ALA A 104 -22.61 8.01 11.99
N LEU A 105 -23.19 8.05 10.80
CA LEU A 105 -22.45 7.93 9.53
C LEU A 105 -21.50 9.12 9.31
N GLN A 106 -21.98 10.34 9.57
CA GLN A 106 -21.20 11.56 9.47
C GLN A 106 -20.07 11.61 10.49
N GLN A 107 -20.32 11.24 11.75
CA GLN A 107 -19.30 11.21 12.81
C GLN A 107 -18.16 10.23 12.50
N ARG A 108 -18.48 9.09 11.89
CA ARG A 108 -17.47 8.10 11.52
C ARG A 108 -16.62 8.54 10.33
N LYS A 109 -17.26 9.14 9.33
CA LYS A 109 -16.57 9.71 8.16
C LYS A 109 -15.72 10.91 8.58
N SER A 110 -16.25 11.78 9.44
CA SER A 110 -15.52 12.94 9.95
C SER A 110 -14.31 12.54 10.77
N TYR A 111 -14.36 11.47 11.57
CA TYR A 111 -13.21 11.11 12.41
C TYR A 111 -11.98 10.69 11.58
N LEU A 112 -12.15 9.83 10.56
CA LEU A 112 -11.03 9.43 9.70
C LEU A 112 -10.53 10.58 8.83
N GLU A 113 -11.44 11.42 8.32
CA GLU A 113 -11.07 12.63 7.57
C GLU A 113 -10.31 13.61 8.47
N THR A 114 -10.76 13.86 9.69
CA THR A 114 -10.07 14.71 10.68
C THR A 114 -8.70 14.14 11.05
N THR A 115 -8.56 12.83 11.29
CA THR A 115 -7.24 12.25 11.58
C THR A 115 -6.29 12.36 10.38
N LEU A 116 -6.80 12.29 9.14
CA LEU A 116 -5.98 12.51 7.95
C LEU A 116 -5.55 13.97 7.83
N GLU A 117 -6.45 14.92 8.06
CA GLU A 117 -6.14 16.36 8.11
C GLU A 117 -5.10 16.67 9.21
N GLU A 118 -5.22 16.05 10.38
CA GLU A 118 -4.24 16.15 11.47
C GLU A 118 -2.88 15.58 11.05
N ALA A 119 -2.86 14.41 10.39
CA ALA A 119 -1.62 13.84 9.86
C ALA A 119 -0.95 14.80 8.86
N GLU A 120 -1.71 15.38 7.92
CA GLU A 120 -1.18 16.37 6.98
C GLU A 120 -0.63 17.62 7.69
N GLN A 121 -1.27 18.07 8.78
CA GLN A 121 -0.75 19.15 9.61
C GLN A 121 0.57 18.78 10.30
N PHE A 122 0.67 17.58 10.88
CA PHE A 122 1.93 17.09 11.47
C PHE A 122 3.04 16.98 10.42
N LEU A 123 2.70 16.54 9.21
CA LEU A 123 3.61 16.52 8.07
C LEU A 123 4.10 17.92 7.70
N ALA A 124 3.20 18.92 7.67
CA ALA A 124 3.55 20.31 7.40
C ALA A 124 4.46 20.91 8.49
N GLN A 125 4.23 20.53 9.75
CA GLN A 125 4.97 21.01 10.94
C GLN A 125 6.28 20.25 11.20
N ASN A 126 6.62 19.25 10.38
CA ASN A 126 7.78 18.36 10.55
C ASN A 126 7.76 17.52 11.85
N HIS A 127 6.59 17.06 12.30
CA HIS A 127 6.46 16.18 13.46
C HIS A 127 6.33 14.71 13.03
N GLU A 128 7.46 14.00 12.91
CA GLU A 128 7.52 12.61 12.41
C GLU A 128 6.70 11.62 13.23
N GLU A 129 6.85 11.66 14.57
CA GLU A 129 6.17 10.72 15.47
C GLU A 129 4.65 10.86 15.37
N SER A 130 4.14 12.08 15.51
CA SER A 130 2.70 12.35 15.44
C SER A 130 2.11 12.04 14.06
N PHE A 131 2.85 12.33 12.98
CA PHE A 131 2.45 11.93 11.64
C PHE A 131 2.35 10.40 11.54
N SER A 132 3.40 9.69 11.97
CA SER A 132 3.48 8.24 11.86
C SER A 132 2.40 7.55 12.69
N ASP A 133 2.09 8.05 13.88
CA ASP A 133 1.05 7.54 14.76
C ASP A 133 -0.35 7.71 14.14
N SER A 134 -0.66 8.91 13.62
CA SER A 134 -1.94 9.17 12.94
C SER A 134 -2.11 8.29 11.70
N ILE A 135 -1.06 8.13 10.90
CA ILE A 135 -1.10 7.25 9.72
C ILE A 135 -1.22 5.78 10.13
N ALA A 136 -0.45 5.32 11.11
CA ALA A 136 -0.54 3.95 11.63
C ALA A 136 -1.96 3.63 12.11
N TYR A 137 -2.58 4.56 12.82
CA TYR A 137 -3.97 4.45 13.23
C TYR A 137 -4.91 4.32 12.02
N LEU A 138 -4.82 5.22 11.04
CA LEU A 138 -5.66 5.17 9.83
C LEU A 138 -5.47 3.87 9.05
N ILE A 139 -4.23 3.43 8.88
CA ILE A 139 -3.89 2.18 8.21
C ILE A 139 -4.60 1.01 8.89
N ARG A 140 -4.52 0.92 10.23
CA ARG A 140 -5.11 -0.18 11.00
C ARG A 140 -6.64 -0.18 10.90
N GLU A 141 -7.27 0.98 11.01
CA GLU A 141 -8.73 1.11 10.89
C GLU A 141 -9.23 0.79 9.47
N LEU A 142 -8.45 1.16 8.44
CA LEU A 142 -8.83 0.91 7.05
C LEU A 142 -8.53 -0.51 6.59
N TYR A 143 -7.43 -1.13 7.03
CA TYR A 143 -6.94 -2.38 6.44
C TYR A 143 -7.96 -3.52 6.49
N GLY A 144 -8.69 -3.66 7.60
CA GLY A 144 -9.68 -4.72 7.76
C GLY A 144 -10.90 -4.60 6.83
N LYS A 145 -11.21 -3.40 6.33
CA LYS A 145 -12.42 -3.11 5.53
C LYS A 145 -12.12 -2.71 4.09
N PHE A 146 -11.01 -2.00 3.91
CA PHE A 146 -10.57 -1.39 2.67
C PHE A 146 -9.06 -1.64 2.51
N PRO A 147 -8.66 -2.90 2.22
CA PRO A 147 -7.25 -3.28 2.16
C PRO A 147 -6.49 -2.52 1.07
N GLU A 148 -7.13 -2.27 -0.08
CA GLU A 148 -6.48 -1.59 -1.20
C GLU A 148 -6.25 -0.08 -0.94
N PRO A 149 -7.25 0.69 -0.45
CA PRO A 149 -6.99 2.05 0.03
C PRO A 149 -5.95 2.12 1.16
N SER A 150 -5.92 1.14 2.07
CA SER A 150 -4.91 1.09 3.14
C SER A 150 -3.48 0.91 2.59
N LYS A 151 -3.29 0.07 1.57
CA LYS A 151 -2.01 -0.04 0.83
C LYS A 151 -1.62 1.29 0.19
N GLN A 152 -2.55 1.95 -0.50
CA GLN A 152 -2.30 3.24 -1.15
C GLN A 152 -1.90 4.31 -0.13
N LEU A 153 -2.61 4.40 0.99
CA LEU A 153 -2.28 5.30 2.11
C LEU A 153 -0.89 5.02 2.66
N THR A 154 -0.52 3.74 2.79
CA THR A 154 0.80 3.34 3.29
C THR A 154 1.92 3.74 2.35
N LEU A 155 1.73 3.54 1.04
CA LEU A 155 2.72 3.94 0.02
C LEU A 155 2.87 5.46 -0.02
N TRP A 156 1.75 6.20 0.02
CA TRP A 156 1.77 7.66 0.10
C TRP A 156 2.49 8.14 1.36
N ALA A 157 2.18 7.58 2.52
CA ALA A 157 2.81 7.98 3.77
C ALA A 157 4.30 7.67 3.76
N TRP A 158 4.70 6.50 3.24
CA TRP A 158 6.10 6.15 3.07
C TRP A 158 6.83 7.14 2.17
N GLU A 159 6.25 7.51 1.03
CA GLU A 159 6.80 8.55 0.16
C GLU A 159 6.99 9.88 0.91
N LYS A 160 6.01 10.29 1.73
CA LYS A 160 6.08 11.53 2.52
C LYS A 160 7.14 11.52 3.62
N ILE A 161 7.25 10.42 4.37
CA ILE A 161 8.34 10.22 5.34
C ILE A 161 9.67 10.44 4.63
N GLN A 162 9.82 9.80 3.49
CA GLN A 162 11.08 9.85 2.80
C GLN A 162 11.36 11.21 2.16
N GLU A 163 10.38 11.90 1.56
CA GLU A 163 10.51 13.28 1.08
C GLU A 163 11.05 14.21 2.18
N LYS A 164 10.63 14.00 3.44
CA LYS A 164 11.08 14.77 4.61
C LYS A 164 12.47 14.39 5.12
N GLY A 165 13.03 13.26 4.67
CA GLY A 165 14.31 12.76 5.17
C GLY A 165 14.22 12.01 6.50
N TRP A 166 13.02 11.60 6.87
CA TRP A 166 12.75 10.78 8.05
C TRP A 166 13.18 9.33 7.84
N ASP A 167 13.47 8.62 8.94
CA ASP A 167 14.00 7.26 8.86
C ASP A 167 12.90 6.22 8.54
N GLY A 168 11.64 6.51 8.89
CA GLY A 168 10.49 5.66 8.63
C GLY A 168 10.43 4.39 9.46
N SER A 169 11.24 4.29 10.51
CA SER A 169 11.25 3.16 11.44
C SER A 169 9.87 2.93 12.08
N LEU A 170 9.14 4.01 12.36
CA LEU A 170 7.81 3.99 12.98
C LEU A 170 6.73 3.32 12.09
N LEU A 171 6.85 3.39 10.76
CA LEU A 171 5.92 2.73 9.83
C LEU A 171 6.39 1.35 9.36
N ASP A 172 7.59 0.87 9.75
CA ASP A 172 8.13 -0.41 9.26
C ASP A 172 7.22 -1.60 9.60
N ALA A 173 6.70 -1.65 10.83
CA ALA A 173 5.80 -2.71 11.26
C ALA A 173 4.51 -2.76 10.41
N HIS A 174 3.96 -1.57 10.07
CA HIS A 174 2.75 -1.46 9.27
C HIS A 174 3.00 -1.80 7.80
N LEU A 175 4.15 -1.40 7.24
CA LEU A 175 4.57 -1.79 5.89
C LEU A 175 4.67 -3.32 5.77
N LYS A 176 5.30 -3.97 6.77
CA LYS A 176 5.41 -5.45 6.83
C LYS A 176 4.06 -6.12 7.05
N MET A 177 3.18 -5.55 7.86
CA MET A 177 1.83 -6.07 8.08
C MET A 177 1.02 -6.10 6.78
N ILE A 178 1.12 -5.05 5.96
CA ILE A 178 0.28 -4.88 4.76
C ILE A 178 0.82 -5.63 3.55
N PHE A 179 2.13 -5.55 3.32
CA PHE A 179 2.78 -6.09 2.12
C PHE A 179 3.50 -7.42 2.37
N GLY A 180 3.72 -7.78 3.64
CA GLY A 180 4.61 -8.87 4.02
C GLY A 180 6.07 -8.44 4.08
N ASP A 181 6.89 -9.19 4.82
CA ASP A 181 8.28 -8.83 5.10
C ASP A 181 9.14 -8.71 3.82
N LEU A 182 8.96 -9.62 2.87
CA LEU A 182 9.71 -9.62 1.61
C LEU A 182 9.42 -8.36 0.78
N GLU A 183 8.14 -8.07 0.56
CA GLU A 183 7.71 -6.95 -0.28
C GLU A 183 7.96 -5.60 0.39
N ALA A 184 7.77 -5.49 1.70
CA ALA A 184 8.16 -4.30 2.47
C ALA A 184 9.65 -4.00 2.31
N THR A 185 10.51 -5.02 2.37
CA THR A 185 11.96 -4.87 2.13
C THR A 185 12.24 -4.42 0.68
N ARG A 186 11.51 -4.96 -0.30
CA ARG A 186 11.62 -4.57 -1.71
C ARG A 186 11.28 -3.10 -1.94
N LEU A 187 10.18 -2.63 -1.37
CA LEU A 187 9.70 -1.26 -1.51
C LEU A 187 10.69 -0.26 -0.90
N LYS A 188 11.26 -0.58 0.26
CA LYS A 188 12.33 0.21 0.88
C LYS A 188 13.57 0.30 -0.01
N ALA A 189 14.03 -0.83 -0.53
CA ALA A 189 15.20 -0.88 -1.40
C ALA A 189 14.98 -0.11 -2.71
N LEU A 190 13.80 -0.25 -3.33
CA LEU A 190 13.41 0.52 -4.52
C LEU A 190 13.41 2.02 -4.25
N TYR A 191 12.86 2.43 -3.12
CA TYR A 191 12.80 3.85 -2.77
C TYR A 191 14.19 4.45 -2.59
N LEU A 192 15.07 3.82 -1.82
CA LEU A 192 16.44 4.30 -1.61
C LEU A 192 17.19 4.40 -2.94
N LEU A 193 17.02 3.40 -3.81
CA LEU A 193 17.61 3.39 -5.14
C LEU A 193 17.09 4.55 -6.00
N HIS A 194 15.78 4.79 -6.00
CA HIS A 194 15.14 5.84 -6.80
C HIS A 194 15.50 7.24 -6.31
N SER A 195 15.54 7.43 -4.99
CA SER A 195 15.89 8.71 -4.37
C SER A 195 17.40 9.01 -4.47
N GLY A 196 18.22 8.00 -4.77
CA GLY A 196 19.68 8.12 -4.80
C GLY A 196 20.28 8.31 -3.41
N ARG A 197 19.60 7.80 -2.37
CA ARG A 197 20.08 7.82 -0.99
C ARG A 197 21.04 6.65 -0.75
N PRO A 198 22.06 6.83 0.11
CA PRO A 198 22.95 5.74 0.47
C PRO A 198 22.18 4.63 1.20
N GLY A 199 22.65 3.40 1.09
CA GLY A 199 22.03 2.24 1.74
C GLY A 199 21.04 1.49 0.85
N ALA A 200 20.83 1.91 -0.40
CA ALA A 200 20.04 1.15 -1.35
C ALA A 200 20.67 -0.23 -1.61
N PHE A 201 22.00 -0.30 -1.68
CA PHE A 201 22.71 -1.59 -1.79
C PHE A 201 22.44 -2.50 -0.59
N GLN A 202 22.41 -1.95 0.63
CA GLN A 202 22.14 -2.73 1.85
C GLN A 202 20.72 -3.29 1.86
N GLU A 203 19.71 -2.46 1.60
CA GLU A 203 18.33 -2.90 1.56
C GLU A 203 18.06 -3.87 0.40
N TRP A 204 18.68 -3.66 -0.77
CA TRP A 204 18.60 -4.62 -1.86
C TRP A 204 19.27 -5.95 -1.55
N THR A 205 20.39 -5.94 -0.83
CA THR A 205 21.07 -7.15 -0.36
C THR A 205 20.16 -7.92 0.59
N SER A 206 19.54 -7.23 1.56
CA SER A 206 18.56 -7.82 2.49
C SER A 206 17.38 -8.43 1.74
N PHE A 207 16.78 -7.69 0.79
CA PHE A 207 15.70 -8.19 -0.05
C PHE A 207 16.12 -9.42 -0.86
N LEU A 208 17.25 -9.36 -1.57
CA LEU A 208 17.69 -10.43 -2.44
C LEU A 208 18.00 -11.70 -1.64
N MET A 209 18.61 -11.56 -0.46
CA MET A 209 18.83 -12.68 0.44
C MET A 209 17.51 -13.31 0.89
N LYS A 210 16.53 -12.51 1.34
CA LYS A 210 15.20 -13.03 1.69
C LYS A 210 14.55 -13.74 0.50
N LEU A 211 14.58 -13.13 -0.69
CA LEU A 211 14.05 -13.70 -1.92
C LEU A 211 14.68 -15.06 -2.21
N LEU A 212 16.01 -15.16 -2.22
CA LEU A 212 16.74 -16.40 -2.47
C LEU A 212 16.42 -17.49 -1.42
N HIS A 213 16.17 -17.13 -0.17
CA HIS A 213 15.78 -18.07 0.88
C HIS A 213 14.34 -18.59 0.72
N THR A 214 13.44 -17.79 0.16
CA THR A 214 12.02 -18.18 -0.07
C THR A 214 11.79 -19.15 -1.24
N GLU A 215 12.83 -19.59 -1.96
CA GLU A 215 12.73 -20.51 -3.11
C GLU A 215 11.69 -20.09 -4.16
N PRO A 216 11.91 -18.94 -4.81
CA PRO A 216 10.93 -18.34 -5.70
C PRO A 216 10.72 -19.23 -6.93
N ARG A 217 9.45 -19.49 -7.25
CA ARG A 217 9.07 -20.30 -8.42
C ARG A 217 9.48 -19.67 -9.76
N ASN A 218 9.66 -18.35 -9.79
CA ASN A 218 9.94 -17.59 -11.01
C ASN A 218 11.40 -17.12 -11.07
N VAL A 219 12.20 -17.81 -11.88
CA VAL A 219 13.62 -17.47 -12.11
C VAL A 219 13.77 -16.06 -12.70
N LYS A 220 12.81 -15.58 -13.49
CA LYS A 220 12.86 -14.22 -14.07
C LYS A 220 12.79 -13.14 -12.99
N THR A 221 12.03 -13.37 -11.91
CA THR A 221 11.96 -12.43 -10.79
C THR A 221 13.31 -12.35 -10.08
N VAL A 222 13.95 -13.50 -9.82
CA VAL A 222 15.29 -13.55 -9.22
C VAL A 222 16.30 -12.82 -10.09
N GLU A 223 16.28 -13.08 -11.39
CA GLU A 223 17.18 -12.43 -12.35
C GLU A 223 16.99 -10.91 -12.38
N ALA A 224 15.75 -10.43 -12.45
CA ALA A 224 15.45 -9.00 -12.44
C ALA A 224 15.93 -8.34 -11.13
N SER A 225 15.64 -8.94 -9.98
CA SER A 225 16.11 -8.46 -8.68
C SER A 225 17.63 -8.47 -8.56
N PHE A 226 18.28 -9.51 -9.10
CA PHE A 226 19.73 -9.61 -9.13
C PHE A 226 20.37 -8.52 -9.99
N MET A 227 19.80 -8.21 -11.16
CA MET A 227 20.28 -7.09 -11.98
C MET A 227 20.15 -5.74 -11.27
N ILE A 228 19.06 -5.51 -10.54
CA ILE A 228 18.88 -4.28 -9.75
C ILE A 228 19.91 -4.23 -8.62
N TRP A 229 20.18 -5.36 -7.96
CA TRP A 229 21.21 -5.46 -6.94
C TRP A 229 22.61 -5.18 -7.48
N ILE A 230 23.00 -5.74 -8.64
CA ILE A 230 24.26 -5.42 -9.34
C ILE A 230 24.33 -3.92 -9.60
N TYR A 231 23.26 -3.31 -10.11
CA TYR A 231 23.21 -1.88 -10.36
C TYR A 231 23.43 -1.05 -9.09
N ALA A 232 22.74 -1.39 -7.99
CA ALA A 232 22.95 -0.74 -6.69
C ALA A 232 24.40 -0.92 -6.21
N ALA A 233 24.99 -2.09 -6.43
CA ALA A 233 26.34 -2.42 -6.01
C ALA A 233 27.40 -1.54 -6.70
N ILE A 234 27.21 -1.28 -8.01
CA ILE A 234 28.05 -0.40 -8.82
C ILE A 234 27.98 1.05 -8.31
N GLN A 235 26.79 1.52 -7.93
CA GLN A 235 26.58 2.92 -7.52
C GLN A 235 27.21 3.25 -6.16
N GLU A 236 27.17 2.31 -5.21
CA GLU A 236 27.55 2.59 -3.80
C GLU A 236 28.98 2.15 -3.43
N HIS A 237 29.80 1.64 -4.36
CA HIS A 237 31.14 1.10 -4.08
C HIS A 237 31.13 0.09 -2.92
N SER A 238 30.49 -1.05 -3.20
CA SER A 238 30.02 -2.04 -2.23
C SER A 238 31.06 -2.64 -1.28
N ASP A 239 30.54 -3.35 -0.27
CA ASP A 239 31.32 -4.19 0.64
C ASP A 239 31.52 -5.59 0.04
N SER A 240 32.79 -5.92 -0.26
CA SER A 240 33.26 -7.23 -0.74
C SER A 240 32.64 -8.43 -0.01
N ARG A 241 32.39 -8.31 1.31
CA ARG A 241 31.86 -9.40 2.13
C ARG A 241 30.42 -9.73 1.74
N ARG A 242 29.58 -8.70 1.61
CA ARG A 242 28.16 -8.88 1.24
C ARG A 242 28.01 -9.40 -0.18
N LEU A 243 28.90 -8.98 -1.09
CA LEU A 243 28.98 -9.54 -2.44
C LEU A 243 29.24 -11.06 -2.39
N GLN A 244 30.22 -11.50 -1.60
CA GLN A 244 30.54 -12.92 -1.46
C GLN A 244 29.38 -13.75 -0.90
N GLU A 245 28.72 -13.26 0.16
CA GLU A 245 27.58 -13.95 0.79
C GLU A 245 26.44 -14.20 -0.22
N ILE A 246 26.08 -13.20 -1.04
CA ILE A 246 25.06 -13.37 -2.08
C ILE A 246 25.52 -14.33 -3.16
N LEU A 247 26.78 -14.25 -3.59
CA LEU A 247 27.33 -15.12 -4.62
C LEU A 247 27.32 -16.59 -4.20
N GLU A 248 27.66 -16.89 -2.94
CA GLU A 248 27.59 -18.26 -2.40
C GLU A 248 26.18 -18.84 -2.48
N VAL A 249 25.17 -18.07 -2.08
CA VAL A 249 23.76 -18.49 -2.16
C VAL A 249 23.31 -18.64 -3.61
N LEU A 250 23.70 -17.70 -4.49
CA LEU A 250 23.37 -17.73 -5.91
C LEU A 250 23.98 -18.95 -6.61
N VAL A 251 25.24 -19.30 -6.32
CA VAL A 251 25.91 -20.50 -6.87
C VAL A 251 25.13 -21.75 -6.48
N ARG A 252 24.68 -21.84 -5.23
CA ARG A 252 23.98 -23.02 -4.70
C ARG A 252 22.57 -23.15 -5.27
N LYS A 253 21.82 -22.05 -5.39
CA LYS A 253 20.40 -22.08 -5.76
C LYS A 253 20.12 -21.80 -7.24
N HIS A 254 20.93 -20.99 -7.89
CA HIS A 254 20.73 -20.53 -9.28
C HIS A 254 22.06 -20.47 -10.06
N PRO A 255 22.78 -21.60 -10.24
CA PRO A 255 24.09 -21.62 -10.91
C PRO A 255 24.05 -21.05 -12.35
N GLN A 256 22.93 -21.18 -13.04
CA GLN A 256 22.71 -20.62 -14.37
C GLN A 256 22.79 -19.09 -14.40
N LEU A 257 22.32 -18.40 -13.35
CA LEU A 257 22.40 -16.93 -13.27
C LEU A 257 23.84 -16.51 -12.98
N LYS A 258 24.55 -17.24 -12.12
CA LYS A 258 25.98 -16.99 -11.87
C LYS A 258 26.79 -17.06 -13.17
N ALA A 259 26.62 -18.13 -13.95
CA ALA A 259 27.32 -18.31 -15.22
C ALA A 259 26.99 -17.19 -16.23
N LYS A 260 25.72 -16.76 -16.28
CA LYS A 260 25.29 -15.69 -17.19
C LYS A 260 25.93 -14.33 -16.87
N TYR A 261 26.15 -14.02 -15.59
CA TYR A 261 26.64 -12.72 -15.14
C TYR A 261 28.09 -12.76 -14.62
N GLU A 262 28.83 -13.86 -14.84
CA GLU A 262 30.17 -14.11 -14.30
C GLU A 262 31.14 -12.94 -14.52
N LYS A 263 31.25 -12.47 -15.77
CA LYS A 263 32.12 -11.35 -16.13
C LYS A 263 31.79 -10.06 -15.34
N VAL A 264 30.52 -9.74 -15.18
CA VAL A 264 30.08 -8.52 -14.46
C VAL A 264 30.45 -8.62 -12.97
N LEU A 265 30.39 -9.82 -12.41
CA LEU A 265 30.73 -10.08 -11.01
C LEU A 265 32.25 -10.07 -10.77
N GLU A 266 33.04 -10.56 -11.73
CA GLU A 266 34.50 -10.46 -11.71
C GLU A 266 34.95 -9.00 -11.77
N ASP A 267 34.33 -8.19 -12.63
CA ASP A 267 34.63 -6.75 -12.75
C ASP A 267 34.29 -6.02 -11.45
N LEU A 268 33.13 -6.31 -10.84
CA LEU A 268 32.72 -5.75 -9.55
C LEU A 268 33.69 -6.06 -8.42
N THR A 269 34.10 -7.32 -8.29
CA THR A 269 35.04 -7.76 -7.23
C THR A 269 36.47 -7.29 -7.47
N SER A 270 36.87 -7.06 -8.73
CA SER A 270 38.19 -6.57 -9.09
C SER A 270 38.32 -5.05 -8.89
N ALA A 271 37.26 -4.29 -9.16
CA ALA A 271 37.24 -2.83 -8.98
C ALA A 271 37.50 -2.42 -7.52
N GLU A 272 36.99 -3.17 -6.55
CA GLU A 272 37.22 -2.92 -5.12
C GLU A 272 38.70 -3.09 -4.72
N ARG A 273 39.38 -4.11 -5.25
CA ARG A 273 40.81 -4.36 -4.94
C ARG A 273 41.70 -3.18 -5.36
N CYS A 274 41.35 -2.50 -6.45
CA CYS A 274 42.06 -1.30 -6.91
C CYS A 274 41.83 -0.07 -6.02
N VAL A 275 40.64 0.09 -5.43
CA VAL A 275 40.33 1.19 -4.51
C VAL A 275 41.08 1.02 -3.19
N PHE A 276 41.10 -0.20 -2.63
CA PHE A 276 41.84 -0.48 -1.39
C PHE A 276 43.37 -0.39 -1.58
N ALA A 277 43.92 -0.83 -2.71
CA ALA A 277 45.36 -0.72 -2.99
C ALA A 277 45.85 0.74 -3.08
N ARG A 278 45.01 1.65 -3.60
CA ARG A 278 45.32 3.09 -3.67
C ARG A 278 45.26 3.78 -2.31
N ASN A 279 44.30 3.41 -1.46
CA ASN A 279 44.14 4.04 -0.14
C ASN A 279 45.07 3.43 0.94
N GLY A 280 45.56 2.20 0.73
CA GLY A 280 46.51 1.53 1.64
C GLY A 280 47.98 1.91 1.42
N SER A 281 48.31 2.68 0.38
CA SER A 281 49.69 3.08 0.06
C SER A 281 50.11 4.46 0.60
N SER A 282 49.24 5.14 1.35
CA SER A 282 49.49 6.44 1.98
C SER A 282 49.68 6.28 3.50
N SER A 283 50.75 5.60 3.91
CA SER A 283 51.27 5.72 5.28
C SER A 283 52.77 5.40 5.29
N LEU A 284 53.58 6.45 5.26
CA LEU A 284 54.81 6.68 6.06
C LEU A 284 55.71 7.71 5.35
N THR A 285 55.44 8.99 5.60
CA THR A 285 56.51 10.00 5.65
C THR A 285 56.19 11.00 6.74
N VAL A 286 56.90 10.82 7.86
CA VAL A 286 56.99 11.74 8.98
C VAL A 286 57.73 13.00 8.53
N GLY A 287 57.14 14.17 8.83
CA GLY A 287 57.90 15.39 9.12
C GLY A 287 58.08 16.40 7.99
N ARG A 288 57.24 17.44 7.96
CA ARG A 288 57.66 18.86 8.02
C ARG A 288 56.46 19.79 7.89
N THR A 289 56.30 20.66 8.87
CA THR A 289 55.39 21.81 8.85
C THR A 289 55.90 22.81 7.82
N VAL A 290 55.13 22.99 6.74
CA VAL A 290 55.30 24.12 5.80
C VAL A 290 53.93 24.77 5.65
N HIS A 291 53.82 26.00 6.17
CA HIS A 291 52.74 26.92 5.85
C HIS A 291 52.86 27.37 4.40
N LEU A 292 51.82 27.20 3.59
CA LEU A 292 51.56 27.91 2.32
C LEU A 292 50.06 27.76 1.96
N PRO A 293 49.51 28.55 1.02
CA PRO A 293 48.43 29.47 1.31
C PRO A 293 47.05 28.97 0.89
N VAL A 294 46.03 29.62 1.45
CA VAL A 294 44.61 29.49 1.13
C VAL A 294 44.37 29.76 -0.35
N SER A 295 44.12 28.71 -1.13
CA SER A 295 43.50 28.77 -2.45
C SER A 295 42.01 28.42 -2.33
N SER A 296 41.20 29.30 -2.90
CA SER A 296 39.73 29.30 -2.90
C SER A 296 39.12 27.98 -3.39
N PRO A 297 37.91 27.61 -2.92
CA PRO A 297 37.26 26.38 -3.34
C PRO A 297 36.76 26.52 -4.79
N GLU A 298 37.32 25.72 -5.69
CA GLU A 298 36.74 25.48 -7.01
C GLU A 298 35.34 24.88 -6.83
N ARG A 299 34.34 25.57 -7.41
CA ARG A 299 32.96 25.13 -7.48
C ARG A 299 32.90 23.78 -8.21
N CYS A 300 32.58 22.72 -7.48
CA CYS A 300 32.05 21.49 -8.06
C CYS A 300 30.71 21.81 -8.72
N VAL A 301 30.73 22.03 -10.03
CA VAL A 301 29.52 22.10 -10.86
C VAL A 301 28.94 20.69 -10.91
N SER A 302 27.84 20.49 -10.18
CA SER A 302 27.04 19.27 -10.27
C SER A 302 26.49 19.13 -11.70
N PRO A 303 26.59 17.96 -12.35
CA PRO A 303 25.97 17.76 -13.65
C PRO A 303 24.44 17.86 -13.50
N SER A 304 23.84 18.66 -14.37
CA SER A 304 22.40 18.92 -14.36
C SER A 304 21.60 17.63 -14.47
N ARG A 305 20.75 17.38 -13.46
CA ARG A 305 19.68 16.37 -13.51
C ARG A 305 18.71 16.77 -14.63
N LYS A 306 18.97 16.31 -15.85
CA LYS A 306 17.95 16.27 -16.90
C LYS A 306 16.83 15.37 -16.40
N LYS A 307 15.61 15.91 -16.30
CA LYS A 307 14.36 15.14 -16.20
C LYS A 307 14.43 14.05 -17.28
N ARG A 308 14.54 12.79 -16.85
CA ARG A 308 14.38 11.64 -17.72
C ARG A 308 12.96 11.16 -17.51
N ASP A 309 12.12 11.45 -18.49
CA ASP A 309 10.86 10.74 -18.69
C ASP A 309 11.21 9.28 -18.96
N PHE A 310 10.89 8.38 -18.04
CA PHE A 310 10.96 6.95 -18.27
C PHE A 310 9.76 6.24 -17.64
N VAL A 311 8.89 5.78 -18.53
CA VAL A 311 8.11 4.53 -18.55
C VAL A 311 7.44 4.13 -17.23
N GLN A 312 6.11 4.26 -17.21
CA GLN A 312 5.23 3.50 -16.31
C GLN A 312 5.61 2.02 -16.38
N LEU A 313 6.27 1.54 -15.33
CA LEU A 313 6.46 0.13 -15.07
C LEU A 313 5.15 -0.43 -14.53
N GLU A 314 4.27 -0.87 -15.44
CA GLU A 314 3.23 -1.85 -15.10
C GLU A 314 3.93 -3.16 -14.70
N LEU A 315 4.29 -3.29 -13.42
CA LEU A 315 4.91 -4.48 -12.86
C LEU A 315 3.83 -5.41 -12.30
N PHE A 316 3.39 -6.29 -13.20
CA PHE A 316 2.74 -7.60 -13.00
C PHE A 316 1.32 -7.64 -12.38
N PRO A 317 0.39 -8.45 -12.97
CA PRO A 317 -0.84 -8.83 -12.32
C PRO A 317 -0.59 -9.87 -11.23
N SER A 318 -1.43 -9.83 -10.20
CA SER A 318 -1.52 -10.75 -9.05
C SER A 318 -1.64 -12.23 -9.43
#